data_AF-E1YK40-F1
#
_entry.id   AF-E1YK40-F1
#
_cell.length_a   1.000
_cell.length_b   1.000
_cell.length_c   1.000
_cell.angle_alpha   90.00
_cell.angle_beta   90.00
_cell.angle_gamma   90.00
#
_symmetry.space_group_name_H-M   'P 1'
#
loop_
_entity.id
_entity.type
_entity.pdbx_description
1 polymer ?
#
loop_
_entity_poly.entity_id
_entity_poly.type
_entity_poly.pdbx_seq_one_letter_code
_entity_poly.pdbx_strand_id
1 'polypeptide(L)'
;MKIKKLAAGMRKKLAVLTIASVMFVFGAAGNASAYFEDLNLIRSIYTTTGVVEIGSDLGLNASTLNSNNVFGSSVALSSFDGDLNSLVAGYWAHDMTNRDFYATGFANDTDGLTMLGRKQVSADATYNYVQTLYAGSGLATTIINPKETADSYFKVFDVNGNNISSMGSNLKNDSYEMTLSLAGLTTMGYVDQVLYFFNYDNISADKSGIEKGIIRTFLTSDGTTVDLNGPMIATVINPNAVPIPGSIMLLGSGLLGLFSIRRKAA
;
A
#
# COMPACT_ATOMS: atom_id res chain seq x y z
N MET A 1 -0.33 54.20 27.62
CA MET A 1 -0.95 53.81 26.33
C MET A 1 -0.05 52.82 25.58
N LYS A 2 -0.13 51.51 25.90
CA LYS A 2 0.63 50.43 25.22
C LYS A 2 -0.17 49.12 25.31
N ILE A 3 -1.27 49.00 24.55
CA ILE A 3 -2.07 47.75 24.47
C ILE A 3 -2.29 47.28 23.02
N LYS A 4 -1.88 48.04 22.00
CA LYS A 4 -2.21 47.72 20.58
C LYS A 4 -1.28 46.72 19.87
N LYS A 5 -0.18 46.24 20.48
CA LYS A 5 0.83 45.43 19.75
C LYS A 5 0.67 43.90 19.84
N LEU A 6 -0.26 43.39 20.66
CA LEU A 6 -0.48 41.94 20.85
C LEU A 6 -1.45 41.30 19.84
N ALA A 7 -2.31 42.08 19.19
CA ALA A 7 -3.37 41.55 18.32
C ALA A 7 -2.90 41.12 16.91
N ALA A 8 -1.79 41.67 16.41
CA ALA A 8 -1.34 41.42 15.04
C ALA A 8 -0.55 40.09 14.88
N GLY A 9 0.10 39.60 15.94
CA GLY A 9 0.87 38.36 15.91
C GLY A 9 0.01 37.09 15.98
N MET A 10 -1.10 37.13 16.73
CA MET A 10 -2.01 35.99 16.86
C MET A 10 -2.83 35.72 15.59
N ARG A 11 -3.20 36.76 14.83
CA ARG A 11 -3.99 36.61 13.59
C ARG A 11 -3.25 35.88 12.46
N LYS A 12 -1.91 35.99 12.43
CA LYS A 12 -1.08 35.29 11.44
C LYS A 12 -0.83 33.82 11.80
N LYS A 13 -0.76 33.49 13.09
CA LYS A 13 -0.62 32.11 13.57
C LYS A 13 -1.95 31.34 13.48
N LEU A 14 -3.08 32.02 13.64
CA LEU A 14 -4.40 31.39 13.50
C LEU A 14 -4.71 31.00 12.05
N ALA A 15 -4.35 31.83 11.06
CA ALA A 15 -4.59 31.58 9.64
C ALA A 15 -3.76 30.41 9.08
N VAL A 16 -2.52 30.22 9.56
CA VAL A 16 -1.69 29.06 9.18
C VAL A 16 -2.22 27.76 9.79
N LEU A 17 -2.78 27.83 11.00
CA LEU A 17 -3.39 26.67 11.65
C LEU A 17 -4.71 26.24 10.97
N THR A 18 -5.46 27.18 10.38
CA THR A 18 -6.73 26.87 9.68
C THR A 18 -6.53 26.30 8.28
N ILE A 19 -5.44 26.65 7.58
CA ILE A 19 -5.14 26.07 6.26
C ILE A 19 -4.61 24.64 6.41
N ALA A 20 -3.83 24.35 7.46
CA ALA A 20 -3.40 22.99 7.77
C ALA A 20 -4.58 22.08 8.17
N SER A 21 -5.57 22.59 8.90
CA SER A 21 -6.75 21.80 9.28
C SER A 21 -7.74 21.58 8.12
N VAL A 22 -7.86 22.49 7.16
CA VAL A 22 -8.73 22.30 5.98
C VAL A 22 -8.16 21.29 4.98
N MET A 23 -6.83 21.12 4.90
CA MET A 23 -6.23 19.99 4.15
C MET A 23 -6.34 18.65 4.89
N PHE A 24 -6.54 18.67 6.21
CA PHE A 24 -6.75 17.46 7.03
C PHE A 24 -8.19 16.92 7.00
N VAL A 25 -9.18 17.75 6.67
CA VAL A 25 -10.60 17.35 6.62
C VAL A 25 -10.93 16.47 5.40
N PHE A 26 -10.00 16.31 4.44
CA PHE A 26 -10.15 15.35 3.34
C PHE A 26 -9.38 14.03 3.55
N GLY A 27 -8.67 13.85 4.66
CA GLY A 27 -7.91 12.62 4.96
C GLY A 27 -8.69 11.56 5.76
N ALA A 28 -9.89 11.89 6.26
CA ALA A 28 -10.73 10.99 7.05
C ALA A 28 -12.06 10.63 6.36
N ALA A 29 -12.22 10.98 5.09
CA ALA A 29 -13.37 10.58 4.27
C ALA A 29 -12.99 9.31 3.51
N GLY A 30 -13.23 8.15 4.12
CA GLY A 30 -12.96 6.87 3.46
C GLY A 30 -13.11 5.60 4.32
N ASN A 31 -13.34 5.70 5.64
CA ASN A 31 -13.77 4.52 6.43
C ASN A 31 -15.24 4.18 6.19
N ALA A 32 -15.75 4.41 4.99
CA ALA A 32 -17.06 3.92 4.58
C ALA A 32 -16.92 2.41 4.37
N SER A 33 -17.11 1.62 5.43
CA SER A 33 -17.39 0.18 5.42
C SER A 33 -16.95 -0.53 4.13
N ALA A 34 -15.65 -0.57 3.88
CA ALA A 34 -15.08 -1.24 2.71
C ALA A 34 -15.20 -2.75 2.97
N TYR A 35 -16.31 -3.31 2.49
CA TYR A 35 -16.55 -4.74 2.41
C TYR A 35 -15.70 -5.27 1.26
N PHE A 36 -15.15 -6.49 1.37
CA PHE A 36 -14.32 -7.15 0.34
C PHE A 36 -15.16 -7.48 -0.91
N GLU A 37 -15.62 -6.43 -1.60
CA GLU A 37 -16.43 -6.46 -2.81
C GLU A 37 -15.57 -6.72 -4.04
N ASP A 38 -16.23 -7.06 -5.14
CA ASP A 38 -15.59 -7.14 -6.44
C ASP A 38 -14.84 -5.84 -6.76
N LEU A 39 -13.63 -6.01 -7.30
CA LEU A 39 -12.67 -4.96 -7.63
C LEU A 39 -12.09 -4.17 -6.47
N ASN A 40 -12.45 -4.44 -5.22
CA ASN A 40 -11.78 -3.78 -4.10
C ASN A 40 -10.32 -4.24 -4.00
N LEU A 41 -9.43 -3.25 -3.88
CA LEU A 41 -8.00 -3.47 -3.76
C LEU A 41 -7.70 -3.92 -2.34
N ILE A 42 -7.29 -5.17 -2.23
CA ILE A 42 -6.96 -5.82 -0.98
C ILE A 42 -5.44 -5.81 -0.80
N ARG A 43 -5.01 -5.55 0.43
CA ARG A 43 -3.62 -5.68 0.88
C ARG A 43 -3.52 -6.87 1.81
N SER A 44 -2.62 -7.79 1.52
CA SER A 44 -2.26 -8.91 2.39
C SER A 44 -0.84 -8.73 2.90
N ILE A 45 -0.63 -8.75 4.22
CA ILE A 45 0.66 -8.64 4.88
C ILE A 45 0.85 -9.83 5.81
N TYR A 46 2.02 -10.45 5.78
CA TYR A 46 2.37 -11.55 6.69
C TYR A 46 3.88 -11.63 6.88
N THR A 47 4.33 -12.35 7.90
CA THR A 47 5.74 -12.71 8.05
C THR A 47 6.02 -14.10 7.47
N THR A 48 7.17 -14.25 6.82
CA THR A 48 7.60 -15.52 6.21
C THR A 48 7.75 -16.62 7.25
N THR A 49 8.13 -16.28 8.48
CA THR A 49 8.34 -17.23 9.60
C THR A 49 7.21 -17.28 10.63
N GLY A 50 6.33 -16.27 10.68
CA GLY A 50 5.25 -16.21 11.65
C GLY A 50 3.99 -16.98 11.21
N VAL A 51 2.97 -16.89 12.06
CA VAL A 51 1.72 -17.65 11.91
C VAL A 51 0.52 -16.80 11.49
N VAL A 52 0.69 -15.49 11.39
CA VAL A 52 -0.39 -14.53 11.14
C VAL A 52 -0.26 -13.94 9.73
N GLU A 53 -1.41 -13.82 9.08
CA GLU A 53 -1.65 -12.99 7.91
C GLU A 53 -2.73 -11.95 8.22
N ILE A 54 -2.51 -10.72 7.77
CA ILE A 54 -3.46 -9.62 7.89
C ILE A 54 -3.89 -9.19 6.50
N GLY A 55 -5.18 -9.36 6.20
CA GLY A 55 -5.83 -8.80 5.02
C GLY A 55 -6.50 -7.48 5.37
N SER A 56 -6.35 -6.46 4.52
CA SER A 56 -7.03 -5.17 4.66
C SER A 56 -7.65 -4.76 3.33
N ASP A 57 -8.91 -4.36 3.35
CA ASP A 57 -9.53 -3.64 2.23
C ASP A 57 -9.07 -2.17 2.27
N LEU A 58 -8.55 -1.67 1.15
CA LEU A 58 -8.09 -0.29 1.03
C LEU A 58 -9.22 0.70 0.68
N GLY A 59 -10.44 0.22 0.41
CA GLY A 59 -11.58 1.03 0.00
C GLY A 59 -11.41 1.64 -1.39
N LEU A 60 -10.69 0.94 -2.26
CA LEU A 60 -10.29 1.41 -3.58
C LEU A 60 -10.71 0.43 -4.66
N ASN A 61 -11.26 0.92 -5.75
CA ASN A 61 -11.53 0.09 -6.92
C ASN A 61 -10.28 -0.02 -7.81
N ALA A 62 -9.77 -1.23 -7.99
CA ALA A 62 -8.55 -1.53 -8.75
C ALA A 62 -8.65 -1.15 -10.25
N SER A 63 -9.85 -1.03 -10.81
CA SER A 63 -10.04 -0.63 -12.21
C SER A 63 -9.89 0.87 -12.45
N THR A 64 -9.98 1.70 -11.39
CA THR A 64 -10.00 3.17 -11.45
C THR A 64 -9.02 3.81 -10.47
N LEU A 65 -7.80 3.26 -10.39
CA LEU A 65 -6.73 3.77 -9.52
C LEU A 65 -6.24 5.17 -9.91
N ASN A 66 -6.94 6.18 -9.39
CA ASN A 66 -6.72 7.59 -9.75
C ASN A 66 -6.54 8.42 -8.48
N SER A 67 -5.54 8.14 -7.64
CA SER A 67 -5.36 8.94 -6.43
C SER A 67 -3.93 8.94 -5.90
N ASN A 68 -3.61 10.01 -5.16
CA ASN A 68 -2.34 10.26 -4.45
C ASN A 68 -2.53 10.24 -2.91
N ASN A 69 -3.68 9.78 -2.42
CA ASN A 69 -3.98 9.78 -0.98
C ASN A 69 -3.45 8.51 -0.29
N VAL A 70 -3.40 8.56 1.05
CA VAL A 70 -3.18 7.37 1.89
C VAL A 70 -4.50 6.60 1.98
N PHE A 71 -4.45 5.28 1.83
CA PHE A 71 -5.63 4.42 1.74
C PHE A 71 -5.61 3.23 2.70
N GLY A 72 -6.82 2.77 3.04
CA GLY A 72 -7.08 1.67 3.95
C GLY A 72 -6.78 1.97 5.42
N SER A 73 -7.18 1.04 6.29
CA SER A 73 -6.75 1.04 7.68
C SER A 73 -5.24 0.82 7.76
N SER A 74 -4.52 1.65 8.51
CA SER A 74 -3.11 1.38 8.83
C SER A 74 -3.00 0.13 9.71
N VAL A 75 -1.99 -0.70 9.48
CA VAL A 75 -1.76 -1.93 10.27
C VAL A 75 -0.59 -1.71 11.21
N ALA A 76 -0.79 -1.95 12.50
CA ALA A 76 0.28 -1.84 13.48
C ALA A 76 1.40 -2.85 13.19
N LEU A 77 2.65 -2.39 13.18
CA LEU A 77 3.79 -3.30 13.02
C LEU A 77 3.88 -4.31 14.18
N SER A 78 3.39 -3.91 15.36
CA SER A 78 3.28 -4.77 16.55
C SER A 78 2.29 -5.93 16.40
N SER A 79 1.48 -5.95 15.33
CA SER A 79 0.60 -7.09 15.01
C SER A 79 1.35 -8.30 14.42
N PHE A 80 2.66 -8.16 14.14
CA PHE A 80 3.47 -9.20 13.54
C PHE A 80 4.61 -9.64 14.47
N ASP A 81 4.81 -10.95 14.54
CA ASP A 81 6.02 -11.54 15.11
C ASP A 81 7.11 -11.58 14.04
N GLY A 82 8.19 -10.82 14.24
CA GLY A 82 9.34 -10.82 13.35
C GLY A 82 9.95 -9.43 13.15
N ASP A 83 11.01 -9.37 12.33
CA ASP A 83 11.58 -8.12 11.85
C ASP A 83 10.99 -7.74 10.48
N LEU A 84 11.24 -6.50 10.05
CA LEU A 84 10.81 -6.02 8.73
C LEU A 84 11.40 -6.83 7.57
N ASN A 85 12.51 -7.55 7.78
CA ASN A 85 13.12 -8.39 6.75
C ASN A 85 12.29 -9.64 6.48
N SER A 86 11.63 -10.17 7.51
CA SER A 86 10.71 -11.30 7.41
C SER A 86 9.32 -10.92 6.92
N LEU A 87 8.98 -9.62 6.89
CA LEU A 87 7.64 -9.14 6.54
C LEU A 87 7.53 -8.94 5.03
N VAL A 88 6.42 -9.39 4.45
CA VAL A 88 6.12 -9.22 3.02
C VAL A 88 4.70 -8.67 2.83
N ALA A 89 4.48 -7.98 1.72
CA ALA A 89 3.17 -7.49 1.32
C ALA A 89 2.84 -7.88 -0.13
N GLY A 90 1.57 -8.20 -0.36
CA GLY A 90 1.00 -8.38 -1.69
C GLY A 90 -0.31 -7.60 -1.80
N TYR A 91 -0.61 -7.11 -2.99
CA TYR A 91 -1.88 -6.43 -3.28
C TYR A 91 -2.57 -7.10 -4.45
N TRP A 92 -3.89 -7.18 -4.38
CA TRP A 92 -4.67 -7.87 -5.38
C TRP A 92 -6.13 -7.42 -5.37
N ALA A 93 -6.83 -7.68 -6.46
CA ALA A 93 -8.28 -7.50 -6.58
C ALA A 93 -8.84 -8.48 -7.62
N HIS A 94 -10.13 -8.75 -7.53
CA HIS A 94 -10.82 -9.63 -8.47
C HIS A 94 -12.21 -9.09 -8.80
N ASP A 95 -12.60 -9.16 -10.07
CA ASP A 95 -13.99 -9.03 -10.47
C ASP A 95 -14.53 -10.43 -10.76
N MET A 96 -15.41 -10.95 -9.90
CA MET A 96 -15.99 -12.29 -10.09
C MET A 96 -16.91 -12.37 -11.31
N THR A 97 -17.46 -11.22 -11.74
CA THR A 97 -18.41 -11.13 -12.86
C THR A 97 -17.67 -11.09 -14.20
N ASN A 98 -16.73 -10.17 -14.33
CA ASN A 98 -15.97 -9.97 -15.56
C ASN A 98 -14.72 -10.86 -15.64
N ARG A 99 -14.35 -11.50 -14.52
CA ARG A 99 -13.16 -12.35 -14.38
C ARG A 99 -11.89 -11.58 -14.68
N ASP A 100 -11.86 -10.35 -14.16
CA ASP A 100 -10.71 -9.47 -14.19
C ASP A 100 -9.82 -9.80 -12.98
N PHE A 101 -8.51 -9.89 -13.22
CA PHE A 101 -7.54 -10.20 -12.17
C PHE A 101 -6.56 -9.05 -12.00
N TYR A 102 -6.32 -8.65 -10.76
CA TYR A 102 -5.33 -7.65 -10.41
C TYR A 102 -4.38 -8.22 -9.37
N ALA A 103 -3.08 -8.06 -9.59
CA ALA A 103 -2.07 -8.46 -8.64
C ALA A 103 -0.80 -7.63 -8.77
N THR A 104 -0.09 -7.46 -7.66
CA THR A 104 1.21 -6.78 -7.67
C THR A 104 2.32 -7.62 -8.24
N GLY A 105 3.33 -6.94 -8.80
CA GLY A 105 4.64 -7.45 -9.18
C GLY A 105 5.76 -6.49 -8.76
N PHE A 106 7.02 -6.83 -9.01
CA PHE A 106 8.13 -5.89 -8.82
C PHE A 106 8.02 -4.71 -9.80
N ALA A 107 8.40 -3.52 -9.35
CA ALA A 107 8.40 -2.32 -10.19
C ALA A 107 9.47 -2.30 -11.30
N ASN A 108 10.46 -3.19 -11.22
CA ASN A 108 11.60 -3.22 -12.14
C ASN A 108 11.62 -4.48 -13.03
N ASP A 109 10.52 -5.23 -13.08
CA ASP A 109 10.41 -6.39 -13.95
C ASP A 109 10.26 -5.94 -15.41
N THR A 110 11.27 -6.24 -16.23
CA THR A 110 11.28 -5.87 -17.65
C THR A 110 10.27 -6.65 -18.49
N ASP A 111 9.86 -7.84 -18.03
CA ASP A 111 8.91 -8.70 -18.74
C ASP A 111 7.48 -8.59 -18.16
N GLY A 112 7.38 -8.09 -16.93
CA GLY A 112 6.14 -7.92 -16.18
C GLY A 112 5.51 -9.25 -15.78
N LEU A 113 4.59 -9.17 -14.81
CA LEU A 113 3.86 -10.34 -14.35
C LEU A 113 3.06 -10.94 -15.52
N THR A 114 3.32 -12.21 -15.88
CA THR A 114 2.68 -12.88 -17.02
C THR A 114 1.94 -14.14 -16.57
N MET A 115 0.66 -14.24 -16.92
CA MET A 115 -0.14 -15.46 -16.72
C MET A 115 0.01 -16.42 -17.90
N LEU A 116 0.16 -17.71 -17.62
CA LEU A 116 0.15 -18.78 -18.62
C LEU A 116 -1.21 -18.87 -19.31
N GLY A 117 -1.26 -19.27 -20.59
CA GLY A 117 -2.47 -19.54 -21.37
C GLY A 117 -3.40 -20.63 -20.81
N ARG A 118 -4.72 -20.54 -21.08
CA ARG A 118 -5.79 -21.44 -20.58
C ARG A 118 -5.88 -21.63 -19.04
N LYS A 119 -5.49 -20.63 -18.26
CA LYS A 119 -5.51 -20.67 -16.78
C LYS A 119 -6.65 -19.92 -16.13
N GLN A 120 -7.55 -19.29 -16.89
CA GLN A 120 -8.63 -18.47 -16.34
C GLN A 120 -9.42 -19.15 -15.21
N VAL A 121 -9.87 -20.39 -15.43
CA VAL A 121 -10.69 -21.12 -14.45
C VAL A 121 -9.91 -21.40 -13.16
N SER A 122 -8.63 -21.73 -13.29
CA SER A 122 -7.75 -21.99 -12.15
C SER A 122 -7.44 -20.70 -11.38
N ALA A 123 -7.17 -19.60 -12.09
CA ALA A 123 -6.97 -18.28 -11.50
C ALA A 123 -8.24 -17.79 -10.79
N ASP A 124 -9.40 -17.87 -11.44
CA ASP A 124 -10.71 -17.54 -10.87
C ASP A 124 -10.95 -18.26 -9.54
N ALA A 125 -10.77 -19.59 -9.52
CA ALA A 125 -10.87 -20.36 -8.27
C ALA A 125 -9.89 -19.86 -7.19
N THR A 126 -8.64 -19.58 -7.58
CA THR A 126 -7.59 -19.08 -6.69
C THR A 126 -7.97 -17.74 -6.04
N TYR A 127 -8.44 -16.77 -6.83
CA TYR A 127 -8.90 -15.47 -6.31
C TYR A 127 -10.16 -15.63 -5.46
N ASN A 128 -11.12 -16.45 -5.88
CA ASN A 128 -12.37 -16.69 -5.15
C ASN A 128 -12.16 -17.28 -3.76
N TYR A 129 -11.17 -18.16 -3.58
CA TYR A 129 -10.83 -18.70 -2.25
C TYR A 129 -10.43 -17.59 -1.28
N VAL A 130 -9.47 -16.75 -1.68
CA VAL A 130 -8.97 -15.67 -0.83
C VAL A 130 -10.02 -14.59 -0.61
N GLN A 131 -10.79 -14.23 -1.64
CA GLN A 131 -11.88 -13.25 -1.52
C GLN A 131 -12.97 -13.75 -0.58
N THR A 132 -13.35 -15.04 -0.66
CA THR A 132 -14.34 -15.63 0.25
C THR A 132 -13.86 -15.61 1.70
N LEU A 133 -12.59 -15.93 1.95
CA LEU A 133 -11.99 -15.88 3.29
C LEU A 133 -12.14 -14.48 3.90
N TYR A 134 -11.83 -13.43 3.13
CA TYR A 134 -11.92 -12.07 3.64
C TYR A 134 -13.35 -11.51 3.65
N ALA A 135 -14.20 -11.87 2.70
CA ALA A 135 -15.62 -11.48 2.70
C ALA A 135 -16.41 -12.13 3.85
N GLY A 136 -15.97 -13.30 4.35
CA GLY A 136 -16.65 -14.07 5.40
C GLY A 136 -16.59 -13.47 6.80
N SER A 137 -15.74 -12.47 7.06
CA SER A 137 -15.54 -11.92 8.42
C SER A 137 -16.47 -10.76 8.80
N GLY A 138 -17.42 -10.40 7.93
CA GLY A 138 -18.40 -9.33 8.18
C GLY A 138 -17.89 -7.92 7.83
N LEU A 139 -18.30 -6.90 8.61
CA LEU A 139 -18.05 -5.47 8.33
C LEU A 139 -16.61 -4.98 8.62
N ALA A 140 -15.68 -5.89 8.91
CA ALA A 140 -14.32 -5.53 9.25
C ALA A 140 -13.52 -5.19 7.98
N THR A 141 -12.92 -3.99 7.92
CA THR A 141 -12.02 -3.59 6.82
C THR A 141 -10.61 -4.17 6.97
N THR A 142 -10.34 -4.87 8.07
CA THR A 142 -9.07 -5.55 8.35
C THR A 142 -9.34 -6.83 9.12
N ILE A 143 -8.69 -7.91 8.68
CA ILE A 143 -8.92 -9.27 9.15
C ILE A 143 -7.57 -9.87 9.47
N ILE A 144 -7.51 -10.53 10.63
CA ILE A 144 -6.33 -11.25 11.09
C ILE A 144 -6.66 -12.73 11.02
N ASN A 145 -5.94 -13.47 10.19
CA ASN A 145 -6.15 -14.89 9.96
C ASN A 145 -4.87 -15.68 10.23
N PRO A 146 -4.97 -16.96 10.64
CA PRO A 146 -3.84 -17.86 10.60
C PRO A 146 -3.35 -18.03 9.15
N LYS A 147 -2.06 -17.84 8.93
CA LYS A 147 -1.38 -18.01 7.64
C LYS A 147 -1.47 -19.44 7.10
N GLU A 148 -1.71 -20.42 7.97
CA GLU A 148 -1.88 -21.82 7.60
C GLU A 148 -3.30 -22.17 7.11
N THR A 149 -4.23 -21.20 7.13
CA THR A 149 -5.58 -21.39 6.57
C THR A 149 -5.48 -21.70 5.08
N ALA A 150 -6.23 -22.72 4.62
CA ALA A 150 -6.16 -23.21 3.24
C ALA A 150 -6.43 -22.09 2.21
N ASP A 151 -7.34 -21.17 2.53
CA ASP A 151 -7.76 -20.07 1.67
C ASP A 151 -6.99 -18.76 1.95
N SER A 152 -5.95 -18.79 2.77
CA SER A 152 -5.12 -17.59 3.04
C SER A 152 -4.36 -17.14 1.80
N TYR A 153 -4.06 -15.85 1.74
CA TYR A 153 -3.25 -15.31 0.65
C TYR A 153 -1.88 -16.01 0.58
N PHE A 154 -1.23 -16.27 1.72
CA PHE A 154 0.02 -17.00 1.77
C PHE A 154 -0.07 -18.39 1.11
N LYS A 155 -1.10 -19.19 1.43
CA LYS A 155 -1.21 -20.55 0.86
C LYS A 155 -1.55 -20.54 -0.62
N VAL A 156 -2.31 -19.55 -1.06
CA VAL A 156 -2.94 -19.57 -2.39
C VAL A 156 -2.17 -18.72 -3.40
N PHE A 157 -1.58 -17.60 -2.97
CA PHE A 157 -0.90 -16.60 -3.80
C PHE A 157 0.61 -16.51 -3.59
N ASP A 158 1.16 -16.85 -2.43
CA ASP A 158 2.60 -16.70 -2.24
C ASP A 158 3.36 -17.71 -3.10
N VAL A 159 4.16 -17.20 -4.01
CA VAL A 159 5.07 -18.00 -4.85
C VAL A 159 6.54 -17.72 -4.49
N ASN A 160 6.80 -16.75 -3.61
CA ASN A 160 8.13 -16.36 -3.14
C ASN A 160 8.54 -17.15 -1.88
N GLY A 161 8.32 -18.46 -1.92
CA GLY A 161 8.70 -19.42 -0.90
C GLY A 161 8.93 -20.81 -1.50
N ASN A 162 9.21 -21.82 -0.67
CA ASN A 162 9.49 -23.18 -1.15
C ASN A 162 8.26 -23.92 -1.75
N ASN A 163 7.07 -23.31 -1.71
CA ASN A 163 5.85 -23.90 -2.24
C ASN A 163 5.37 -23.05 -3.42
N ILE A 164 5.35 -23.64 -4.62
CA ILE A 164 4.60 -23.08 -5.73
C ILE A 164 3.12 -23.21 -5.35
N SER A 165 2.52 -22.14 -4.84
CA SER A 165 1.10 -22.10 -4.48
C SER A 165 0.20 -22.26 -5.71
N SER A 166 -1.11 -22.39 -5.49
CA SER A 166 -2.12 -22.51 -6.55
C SER A 166 -1.98 -21.42 -7.61
N MET A 167 -1.68 -20.18 -7.22
CA MET A 167 -1.46 -19.07 -8.16
C MET A 167 -0.16 -19.21 -8.96
N GLY A 168 0.92 -19.74 -8.37
CA GLY A 168 2.17 -19.99 -9.09
C GLY A 168 1.99 -20.91 -10.30
N SER A 169 1.06 -21.85 -10.24
CA SER A 169 0.71 -22.72 -11.37
C SER A 169 -0.01 -22.00 -12.53
N ASN A 170 -0.45 -20.76 -12.31
CA ASN A 170 -1.12 -19.90 -13.29
C ASN A 170 -0.17 -18.88 -13.91
N LEU A 171 1.04 -18.73 -13.36
CA LEU A 171 2.04 -17.75 -13.80
C LEU A 171 3.11 -18.42 -14.65
N LYS A 172 3.64 -17.66 -15.61
CA LYS A 172 4.76 -18.11 -16.42
C LYS A 172 5.99 -18.26 -15.53
N ASN A 173 6.86 -19.22 -15.88
CA ASN A 173 8.16 -19.32 -15.24
C ASN A 173 8.86 -17.97 -15.36
N ASP A 174 9.48 -17.51 -14.26
CA ASP A 174 10.10 -16.18 -14.12
C ASP A 174 9.13 -15.01 -13.83
N SER A 175 7.83 -15.28 -13.61
CA SER A 175 6.83 -14.29 -13.15
C SER A 175 6.29 -14.61 -11.74
N TYR A 176 7.11 -15.13 -10.82
CA TYR A 176 6.66 -15.64 -9.52
C TYR A 176 6.57 -14.59 -8.40
N GLU A 177 6.25 -13.35 -8.75
CA GLU A 177 6.67 -12.21 -7.93
C GLU A 177 5.50 -11.40 -7.37
N MET A 178 4.52 -12.08 -6.75
CA MET A 178 3.28 -11.41 -6.32
C MET A 178 3.40 -10.66 -4.98
N THR A 179 4.45 -10.96 -4.22
CA THR A 179 4.74 -10.40 -2.90
C THR A 179 6.11 -9.75 -2.86
N LEU A 180 6.24 -8.68 -2.09
CA LEU A 180 7.49 -7.96 -1.92
C LEU A 180 7.89 -7.85 -0.46
N SER A 181 9.17 -8.05 -0.18
CA SER A 181 9.73 -7.85 1.15
C SER A 181 9.65 -6.38 1.57
N LEU A 182 9.21 -6.17 2.81
CA LEU A 182 9.15 -4.87 3.46
C LEU A 182 10.48 -4.48 4.12
N ALA A 183 11.56 -5.22 3.89
CA ALA A 183 12.92 -4.87 4.34
C ALA A 183 13.35 -3.46 3.88
N GLY A 184 12.92 -3.05 2.67
CA GLY A 184 13.19 -1.75 2.08
C GLY A 184 12.69 -0.56 2.92
N LEU A 185 11.71 -0.78 3.81
CA LEU A 185 11.23 0.24 4.74
C LEU A 185 12.32 0.73 5.69
N THR A 186 13.32 -0.09 6.01
CA THR A 186 14.43 0.29 6.89
C THR A 186 15.52 1.11 6.20
N THR A 187 15.64 0.98 4.87
CA THR A 187 16.73 1.59 4.09
C THR A 187 16.26 2.79 3.28
N MET A 188 15.13 2.63 2.57
CA MET A 188 14.56 3.65 1.69
C MET A 188 13.37 4.39 2.32
N GLY A 189 12.78 3.84 3.39
CA GLY A 189 11.59 4.39 4.04
C GLY A 189 10.28 4.04 3.34
N TYR A 190 10.34 3.40 2.17
CA TYR A 190 9.19 2.94 1.41
C TYR A 190 9.56 1.73 0.54
N VAL A 191 8.54 1.03 0.05
CA VAL A 191 8.62 -0.08 -0.89
C VAL A 191 7.55 0.13 -1.95
N ASP A 192 7.92 0.04 -3.23
CA ASP A 192 7.01 0.23 -4.37
C ASP A 192 6.76 -1.10 -5.08
N GLN A 193 5.49 -1.38 -5.36
CA GLN A 193 5.01 -2.52 -6.15
C GLN A 193 4.20 -2.01 -7.33
N VAL A 194 4.26 -2.67 -8.48
CA VAL A 194 3.40 -2.32 -9.63
C VAL A 194 2.18 -3.22 -9.62
N LEU A 195 0.98 -2.63 -9.71
CA LEU A 195 -0.26 -3.38 -9.88
C LEU A 195 -0.47 -3.69 -11.36
N TYR A 196 -0.59 -4.97 -11.69
CA TYR A 196 -0.89 -5.46 -13.02
C TYR A 196 -2.34 -5.92 -13.12
N PHE A 197 -2.94 -5.68 -14.28
CA PHE A 197 -4.24 -6.16 -14.69
C PHE A 197 -4.13 -7.26 -15.74
N PHE A 198 -4.94 -8.29 -15.60
CA PHE A 198 -5.08 -9.36 -16.58
C PHE A 198 -6.55 -9.44 -17.01
N ASN A 199 -6.82 -9.03 -18.25
CA ASN A 199 -8.03 -9.47 -18.92
C ASN A 199 -7.76 -10.85 -19.51
N TYR A 200 -8.38 -11.85 -18.92
CA TYR A 200 -8.16 -13.23 -19.29
C TYR A 200 -9.41 -13.79 -19.95
N ASP A 201 -9.63 -13.52 -21.24
CA ASP A 201 -10.82 -14.00 -22.00
C ASP A 201 -10.73 -15.49 -22.44
N ASN A 202 -10.29 -16.38 -21.56
CA ASN A 202 -10.04 -17.81 -21.84
C ASN A 202 -9.12 -18.09 -23.05
N ILE A 203 -8.22 -17.15 -23.35
CA ILE A 203 -7.36 -17.21 -24.53
C ILE A 203 -6.26 -18.27 -24.34
N SER A 204 -5.88 -18.95 -25.43
CA SER A 204 -4.88 -20.03 -25.41
C SER A 204 -3.44 -19.56 -25.27
N ALA A 205 -3.16 -18.29 -25.56
CA ALA A 205 -1.85 -17.68 -25.42
C ALA A 205 -1.66 -17.06 -24.03
N ASP A 206 -0.41 -16.99 -23.59
CA ASP A 206 0.00 -16.29 -22.37
C ASP A 206 -0.45 -14.82 -22.40
N LYS A 207 -0.67 -14.26 -21.21
CA LYS A 207 -1.16 -12.90 -21.00
C LYS A 207 -0.23 -12.13 -20.08
N SER A 208 0.54 -11.23 -20.67
CA SER A 208 1.30 -10.23 -19.94
C SER A 208 0.35 -9.25 -19.26
N GLY A 209 0.68 -8.91 -18.02
CA GLY A 209 -0.07 -7.95 -17.22
C GLY A 209 0.04 -6.56 -17.82
N ILE A 210 -1.07 -5.82 -17.76
CA ILE A 210 -1.12 -4.40 -18.11
C ILE A 210 -0.93 -3.61 -16.82
N GLU A 211 0.11 -2.80 -16.74
CA GLU A 211 0.32 -1.91 -15.60
C GLU A 211 -0.88 -0.97 -15.39
N LYS A 212 -1.35 -0.90 -14.14
CA LYS A 212 -2.44 -0.02 -13.69
C LYS A 212 -1.96 1.09 -12.78
N GLY A 213 -0.86 0.89 -12.09
CA GLY A 213 -0.29 1.90 -11.21
C GLY A 213 0.74 1.36 -10.25
N ILE A 214 1.36 2.27 -9.53
CA ILE A 214 2.36 1.98 -8.50
C ILE A 214 1.69 2.05 -7.14
N ILE A 215 1.92 1.06 -6.30
CA ILE A 215 1.47 0.99 -4.92
C ILE A 215 2.70 1.18 -4.03
N ARG A 216 2.68 2.19 -3.17
CA ARG A 216 3.74 2.46 -2.21
C ARG A 216 3.33 2.05 -0.81
N THR A 217 4.09 1.15 -0.21
CA THR A 217 4.02 0.82 1.22
C THR A 217 5.08 1.62 1.98
N PHE A 218 4.73 2.18 3.13
CA PHE A 218 5.66 2.91 3.98
C PHE A 218 5.27 2.82 5.45
N LEU A 219 6.22 3.14 6.34
CA LEU A 219 5.92 3.30 7.75
C LEU A 219 5.45 4.72 8.02
N THR A 220 4.29 4.88 8.64
CA THR A 220 3.94 6.15 9.27
C THR A 220 4.53 6.14 10.68
N SER A 221 5.48 7.04 10.92
CA SER A 221 5.72 7.55 12.26
C SER A 221 5.06 8.92 12.27
N ASP A 222 3.78 8.98 12.61
CA ASP A 222 2.97 10.16 12.34
C ASP A 222 3.55 11.44 12.91
N GLY A 223 4.47 11.41 13.89
CA GLY A 223 5.20 12.58 14.41
C GLY A 223 4.29 13.66 15.04
N THR A 224 2.98 13.48 14.96
CA THR A 224 1.92 14.38 15.38
C THR A 224 0.86 13.67 16.23
N THR A 225 0.86 12.34 16.26
CA THR A 225 0.03 11.50 17.13
C THR A 225 0.95 10.62 17.96
N VAL A 226 0.80 10.68 19.28
CA VAL A 226 1.33 9.66 20.18
C VAL A 226 0.46 8.43 19.97
N ASP A 227 0.75 7.65 18.94
CA ASP A 227 0.14 6.33 18.79
C ASP A 227 0.84 5.38 19.77
N LEU A 228 0.06 4.83 20.68
CA LEU A 228 0.53 3.89 21.72
C LEU A 228 0.94 2.54 21.12
N ASN A 229 0.69 2.30 19.82
CA ASN A 229 0.92 1.02 19.14
C ASN A 229 2.22 0.96 18.31
N GLY A 230 3.02 2.04 18.28
CA GLY A 230 4.29 2.10 17.54
C GLY A 230 4.12 2.49 16.06
N PRO A 231 5.12 2.22 15.20
CA PRO A 231 5.04 2.53 13.77
C PRO A 231 3.93 1.71 13.08
N MET A 232 3.16 2.35 12.20
CA MET A 232 2.09 1.72 11.43
C MET A 232 2.51 1.52 9.97
N ILE A 233 2.01 0.48 9.32
CA ILE A 233 2.17 0.23 7.88
C ILE A 233 1.01 0.88 7.14
N ALA A 234 1.33 1.78 6.22
CA ALA A 234 0.36 2.51 5.40
C ALA A 234 0.60 2.29 3.90
N THR A 235 -0.36 2.70 3.07
CA THR A 235 -0.30 2.53 1.62
C THR A 235 -0.76 3.79 0.89
N VAL A 236 -0.06 4.17 -0.18
CA VAL A 236 -0.43 5.23 -1.12
C VAL A 236 -0.42 4.67 -2.53
N ILE A 237 -1.39 5.10 -3.35
CA ILE A 237 -1.46 4.74 -4.77
C ILE A 237 -0.83 5.84 -5.60
N ASN A 238 -0.23 5.44 -6.73
CA ASN A 238 0.40 6.29 -7.74
C ASN A 238 1.15 7.48 -7.12
N PRO A 239 2.05 7.23 -6.16
CA PRO A 239 2.70 8.30 -5.42
C PRO A 239 3.35 9.26 -6.42
N ASN A 240 3.03 10.55 -6.32
CA ASN A 240 3.73 11.56 -7.10
C ASN A 240 5.24 11.38 -6.92
N ALA A 241 5.99 11.60 -7.99
CA ALA A 241 7.44 11.60 -7.93
C ALA A 241 7.93 12.63 -6.89
N VAL A 242 8.29 12.10 -5.71
CA VAL A 242 9.10 12.65 -4.61
C VAL A 242 8.44 13.67 -3.64
N PRO A 243 8.39 13.34 -2.33
CA PRO A 243 8.68 14.31 -1.27
C PRO A 243 10.19 14.31 -1.01
N ILE A 244 10.84 15.42 -1.33
CA ILE A 244 12.27 15.67 -1.12
C ILE A 244 12.64 15.28 0.32
N PRO A 245 13.69 14.47 0.56
CA PRO A 245 14.17 14.17 1.91
C PRO A 245 14.26 15.45 2.73
N GLY A 246 13.71 15.44 3.95
CA GLY A 246 13.71 16.64 4.82
C GLY A 246 15.09 17.26 5.00
N SER A 247 16.16 16.47 4.88
CA SER A 247 17.56 16.92 4.85
C SER A 247 17.88 17.88 3.71
N ILE A 248 17.31 17.69 2.51
CA ILE A 248 17.51 18.58 1.35
C ILE A 248 16.68 19.87 1.50
N MET A 249 15.47 19.79 2.07
CA MET A 249 14.72 21.02 2.45
C MET A 249 15.41 21.80 3.57
N LEU A 250 16.02 21.10 4.54
CA LEU A 250 16.80 21.71 5.62
C LEU A 250 18.10 22.33 5.11
N LEU A 251 18.77 21.70 4.14
CA LEU A 251 19.92 22.27 3.43
C LEU A 251 19.53 23.52 2.62
N GLY A 252 18.41 23.47 1.89
CA GLY A 252 17.91 24.61 1.11
C GLY A 252 17.51 25.81 1.98
N SER A 253 16.85 25.57 3.11
CA SER A 253 16.51 26.62 4.08
C SER A 253 17.72 27.11 4.89
N GLY A 254 18.68 26.24 5.19
CA GLY A 254 19.96 26.59 5.82
C GLY A 254 20.82 27.51 4.96
N LEU A 255 20.91 27.26 3.66
CA LEU A 255 21.64 28.13 2.72
C LEU A 255 21.01 29.53 2.61
N LEU A 256 19.68 29.64 2.54
CA LEU A 256 18.97 30.94 2.51
C LEU A 256 19.13 31.73 3.82
N GLY A 257 19.20 31.03 4.96
CA GLY A 257 19.51 31.64 6.26
C GLY A 257 20.92 32.23 6.31
N LEU A 258 21.91 31.55 5.71
CA LEU A 258 23.30 32.03 5.63
C LEU A 258 23.46 33.25 4.71
N PHE A 259 22.70 33.36 3.62
CA PHE A 259 22.71 34.57 2.78
C PHE A 259 22.04 35.78 3.46
N SER A 260 21.11 35.56 4.39
CA SER A 260 20.42 36.65 5.11
C SER A 260 21.23 37.23 6.29
N ILE A 261 22.34 36.61 6.69
CA ILE A 261 23.16 37.06 7.83
C ILE A 261 24.27 38.04 7.41
N ARG A 262 24.55 38.23 6.11
CA ARG A 262 25.54 39.23 5.64
C ARG A 262 24.87 40.51 5.10
N ARG A 263 24.30 41.33 5.98
CA ARG A 263 24.30 42.80 5.81
C ARG A 263 23.91 43.54 7.09
N LYS A 264 24.83 43.55 8.07
CA LYS A 264 25.02 44.72 8.93
C LYS A 264 26.41 44.73 9.55
N ALA A 265 27.38 45.16 8.75
CA ALA A 265 28.64 45.70 9.24
C ALA A 265 29.09 46.78 8.24
N ALA A 266 29.35 47.97 8.79
CA ALA A 266 29.57 49.28 8.15
C ALA A 266 28.30 49.97 7.62
#